data_AF-A0A7K1F7X9-F1
#
_entry.id   AF-A0A7K1F7X9-F1
#
_cell.length_a   1.000
_cell.length_b   1.000
_cell.length_c   1.000
_cell.angle_alpha   90.00
_cell.angle_beta   90.00
_cell.angle_gamma   90.00
#
_symmetry.space_group_name_H-M   'P 1'
#
loop_
_entity.id
_entity.type
_entity.pdbx_description
1 polymer ?
#
loop_
_entity_poly.entity_id
_entity_poly.type
_entity_poly.pdbx_seq_one_letter_code
_entity_poly.pdbx_strand_id
1 'polypeptide(L)' 'LAGARGADVDGVPVHSVRLRGLVAHQEVIFGDPGEIFTIRHDSLDRSGFMPGVVLAVRNIGTHPGLTLGLESFLHL' A
#
# COMPACT_ATOMS: atom_id res chain seq x y z
N LEU A 1 6.71 -2.44 -14.65
CA LEU A 1 6.80 -1.32 -15.63
C LEU A 1 8.24 -0.81 -15.62
N ALA A 2 8.95 -0.84 -16.74
CA ALA A 2 10.40 -0.61 -16.70
C ALA A 2 10.73 0.85 -16.30
N GLY A 3 11.27 1.05 -15.09
CA GLY A 3 11.80 2.32 -14.56
C GLY A 3 10.79 3.29 -13.94
N ALA A 4 9.49 3.05 -14.14
CA ALA A 4 8.33 3.71 -13.53
C ALA A 4 8.48 5.23 -13.28
N ARG A 5 8.72 5.97 -14.36
CA ARG A 5 8.41 7.39 -14.43
C ARG A 5 7.18 7.52 -15.33
N GLY A 6 6.00 7.72 -14.74
CA GLY A 6 4.75 7.88 -15.49
C GLY A 6 4.33 6.62 -16.23
N ALA A 7 4.57 5.46 -15.64
CA ALA A 7 4.14 4.22 -16.25
C ALA A 7 2.62 4.09 -16.15
N ASP A 8 1.97 3.71 -17.24
CA ASP A 8 0.52 3.50 -17.26
C ASP A 8 0.15 2.13 -16.66
N VAL A 9 -0.71 2.14 -15.65
CA VAL A 9 -1.34 0.96 -15.06
C VAL A 9 -2.84 1.16 -15.12
N ASP A 10 -3.50 0.49 -16.06
CA ASP A 10 -4.96 0.54 -16.22
C ASP A 10 -5.52 1.98 -16.30
N GLY A 11 -4.78 2.89 -16.96
CA GLY A 11 -5.13 4.30 -17.09
C GLY A 11 -4.63 5.21 -15.96
N VAL A 12 -3.95 4.65 -14.96
CA VAL A 12 -3.40 5.38 -13.81
C VAL A 12 -1.89 5.58 -13.95
N PRO A 13 -1.38 6.82 -13.94
CA PRO A 13 0.05 7.07 -13.93
C PRO A 13 0.72 6.63 -12.63
N VAL A 14 1.71 5.74 -12.73
CA VAL A 14 2.49 5.22 -11.61
C VAL A 14 3.94 5.67 -11.71
N HIS A 15 4.42 6.28 -10.62
CA HIS A 15 5.79 6.74 -10.45
C HIS A 15 6.48 5.95 -9.33
N SER A 16 7.69 5.44 -9.57
CA SER A 16 8.49 4.66 -8.63
C SER A 16 9.84 5.32 -8.45
N VAL A 17 10.03 5.89 -7.27
CA VAL A 17 11.28 6.56 -6.89
C VAL A 17 12.22 5.54 -6.25
N ARG A 18 13.52 5.63 -6.57
CA ARG A 18 14.59 4.91 -5.86
C ARG A 18 15.50 5.95 -5.23
N LEU A 19 15.41 6.08 -3.91
CA LEU A 19 16.20 7.03 -3.14
C LEU A 19 16.80 6.32 -1.93
N ARG A 20 18.12 6.48 -1.74
CA ARG A 20 18.83 5.93 -0.59
C ARG A 20 18.27 6.52 0.70
N GLY A 21 18.00 5.67 1.69
CA GLY A 21 17.45 6.06 2.99
C GLY A 21 15.94 5.84 3.14
N LEU A 22 15.23 5.62 2.04
CA LEU A 22 13.81 5.24 2.07
C LEU A 22 13.64 3.73 2.31
N VAL A 23 12.58 3.35 3.02
CA VAL A 23 12.20 1.94 3.22
C VAL A 23 11.02 1.57 2.32
N ALA A 24 9.81 2.01 2.63
CA ALA A 24 8.65 1.86 1.73
C ALA A 24 7.68 3.03 1.89
N HIS A 25 7.38 3.71 0.78
CA HIS A 25 6.56 4.92 0.76
C HIS A 25 5.61 4.84 -0.43
N GLN A 26 4.37 5.30 -0.24
CA GLN A 26 3.37 5.39 -1.29
C GLN A 26 2.52 6.64 -1.11
N GLU A 27 2.20 7.30 -2.22
CA GLU A 27 1.21 8.36 -2.28
C GLU A 27 0.21 8.06 -3.39
N VAL A 28 -1.07 8.28 -3.09
CA VAL A 28 -2.14 8.31 -4.08
C VAL A 28 -2.73 9.72 -4.03
N ILE A 29 -2.67 10.42 -5.17
CA ILE A 29 -3.06 11.82 -5.30
C ILE A 29 -4.28 11.90 -6.21
N PHE A 30 -5.36 12.47 -5.70
CA PHE A 30 -6.58 12.81 -6.43
C PHE A 30 -6.69 14.33 -6.54
N GLY A 31 -7.31 14.84 -7.59
CA GLY A 31 -7.52 16.28 -7.77
C GLY A 31 -8.81 16.59 -8.51
N ASP A 32 -9.40 17.73 -8.15
CA ASP A 32 -10.59 18.33 -8.77
C ASP A 32 -10.40 19.87 -8.80
N PRO A 33 -11.20 20.67 -9.54
CA PRO A 33 -11.03 22.12 -9.58
C PRO A 33 -11.03 22.76 -8.19
N GLY A 34 -9.86 23.29 -7.80
CA GLY A 34 -9.69 23.98 -6.53
C GLY A 34 -9.31 23.09 -5.35
N GLU A 35 -9.16 21.77 -5.55
CA GLU A 35 -8.78 20.86 -4.46
C GLU A 35 -7.87 19.69 -4.86
N ILE A 36 -7.13 19.18 -3.87
CA ILE A 36 -6.28 18.01 -3.97
C ILE A 36 -6.49 17.17 -2.70
N PHE A 37 -6.64 15.87 -2.87
CA PHE A 37 -6.69 14.90 -1.79
C PHE A 37 -5.56 13.89 -1.93
N THR A 38 -4.74 13.75 -0.90
CA THR A 38 -3.58 12.85 -0.90
C THR A 38 -3.69 11.82 0.22
N ILE A 39 -3.63 10.53 -0.14
CA ILE A 39 -3.45 9.43 0.80
C ILE A 39 -1.98 9.03 0.76
N ARG A 40 -1.28 9.16 1.89
CA ARG A 40 0.14 8.85 2.02
C ARG A 40 0.38 7.79 3.07
N HIS A 41 1.23 6.83 2.75
CA HIS A 41 1.73 5.81 3.67
C HIS A 41 3.26 5.80 3.66
N ASP A 42 3.85 5.87 4.86
CA ASP A 42 5.29 5.82 5.08
C ASP A 42 5.62 4.69 6.07
N SER A 43 6.26 3.64 5.60
CA SER A 43 6.93 2.67 6.47
C SER A 43 8.36 3.12 6.69
N LEU A 44 8.69 3.55 7.90
CA LEU A 44 10.03 4.00 8.28
C LEU A 44 10.94 2.85 8.75
N ASP A 45 10.33 1.76 9.24
CA ASP A 45 11.01 0.57 9.71
C ASP A 45 10.15 -0.68 9.45
N ARG A 46 10.79 -1.85 9.34
CA ARG A 46 10.09 -3.12 9.06
C ARG A 46 9.19 -3.58 10.20
N SER A 47 9.41 -3.11 11.42
CA SER A 47 8.51 -3.36 12.55
C SER A 47 7.07 -2.92 12.28
N GLY A 48 6.85 -1.93 11.39
CA GLY A 48 5.53 -1.48 10.99
C GLY A 48 4.65 -2.56 10.34
N PHE A 49 5.24 -3.62 9.78
CA PHE A 49 4.49 -4.74 9.18
C PHE A 49 3.99 -5.76 10.21
N MET A 50 4.64 -5.84 11.37
CA MET A 50 4.39 -6.90 12.37
C MET A 50 2.97 -6.89 12.95
N PRO A 51 2.32 -5.73 13.22
CA PRO A 51 0.94 -5.71 13.66
C PRO A 51 0.00 -6.44 12.69
N GLY A 52 0.18 -6.25 11.37
CA GLY A 52 -0.63 -6.91 10.35
C GLY A 52 -0.37 -8.41 10.29
N VAL A 53 0.89 -8.85 10.41
CA VAL A 53 1.25 -10.27 10.46
C VAL A 53 0.61 -10.95 11.67
N VAL A 54 0.71 -10.35 12.86
CA VAL A 54 0.12 -10.90 14.09
C VAL A 54 -1.41 -10.96 14.00
N LEU A 55 -2.05 -9.95 13.40
CA LEU A 55 -3.49 -9.96 13.14
C LEU A 55 -3.89 -11.14 12.26
N ALA A 56 -3.19 -11.34 11.12
CA ALA A 56 -3.46 -12.45 10.22
C ALA A 56 -3.30 -13.81 10.91
N VAL A 57 -2.20 -14.02 11.64
CA VAL A 57 -1.93 -15.27 12.38
C VAL A 57 -3.04 -15.56 13.40
N ARG A 58 -3.57 -14.55 14.08
CA ARG A 58 -4.63 -14.73 15.08
C ARG A 58 -5.99 -15.09 14.46
N ASN A 59 -6.26 -14.69 13.22
CA ASN A 59 -7.58 -14.83 12.60
C ASN A 59 -7.64 -15.89 11.48
N ILE A 60 -6.51 -16.39 10.99
CA ILE A 60 -6.49 -17.31 9.85
C ILE A 60 -7.26 -18.61 10.10
N GLY A 61 -7.34 -19.06 11.37
CA GLY A 61 -8.09 -20.26 11.75
C GLY A 61 -9.58 -20.21 11.45
N THR A 62 -10.17 -19.01 11.32
CA THR A 62 -11.58 -18.81 10.96
C THR A 62 -11.80 -18.51 9.47
N HIS A 63 -10.74 -18.53 8.66
CA HIS A 63 -10.77 -18.19 7.23
C HIS A 63 -10.23 -19.35 6.39
N PRO A 64 -11.03 -20.41 6.15
CA PRO A 64 -10.60 -21.56 5.38
C PRO A 64 -10.39 -21.20 3.90
N GLY A 65 -9.47 -21.90 3.24
CA GLY A 65 -9.15 -21.67 1.84
C GLY A 65 -8.06 -20.60 1.65
N LEU A 66 -8.19 -19.81 0.58
CA LEU A 66 -7.23 -18.77 0.23
C LEU A 66 -7.85 -17.38 0.47
N THR A 67 -7.23 -16.62 1.37
CA THR A 67 -7.48 -15.19 1.53
C THR A 67 -6.32 -14.41 0.92
N LEU A 68 -6.60 -13.52 -0.03
CA LEU A 68 -5.62 -12.61 -0.63
C LEU A 68 -5.86 -11.21 -0.06
N GLY A 69 -4.82 -10.62 0.54
CA GLY A 69 -4.91 -9.29 1.16
C GLY A 69 -5.25 -9.32 2.66
N LEU A 70 -4.82 -8.29 3.38
CA LEU A 70 -5.02 -8.17 4.84
C LEU A 70 -6.37 -7.51 5.17
N GLU A 71 -6.96 -6.79 4.23
CA GLU A 71 -8.24 -6.09 4.34
C GLU A 71 -9.40 -7.01 4.75
N SER A 72 -9.34 -8.29 4.37
CA SER A 72 -10.33 -9.30 4.79
C SER A 72 -10.36 -9.52 6.32
N PHE A 73 -9.30 -9.12 7.04
CA PHE A 73 -9.19 -9.19 8.50
C PHE A 73 -9.39 -7.83 9.18
N LEU A 74 -9.60 -6.76 8.41
CA LEU A 74 -9.79 -5.40 8.90
C LEU A 74 -11.28 -5.05 8.86
N HIS A 75 -11.76 -4.30 9.85
CA HIS A 75 -13.13 -3.77 9.85
C HIS A 75 -13.16 -2.43 9.10
N LEU A 76 -13.03 -2.50 7.77
CA LEU A 76 -12.99 -1.35 6.87
C LEU A 76 -14.37 -0.99 6.31
#